data_AF-A0A0F5PXM2-F1
#
_entry.id   AF-A0A0F5PXM2-F1
#
_cell.length_a   1.000
_cell.length_b   1.000
_cell.length_c   1.000
_cell.angle_alpha   90.00
_cell.angle_beta   90.00
_cell.angle_gamma   90.00
#
_symmetry.space_group_name_H-M   'P 1'
#
loop_
_entity.id
_entity.type
_entity.pdbx_description
1 polymer ?
#
loop_
_entity_poly.entity_id
_entity_poly.type
_entity_poly.pdbx_seq_one_letter_code
_entity_poly.pdbx_strand_id
1 'polypeptide(L)'
;MTLVAIEFMSLDGVVQAPSYSNEDSSGDFKHGGWHRPFLDNVSMQWVVDTIAGAEGYLLGRTTYDSFAAHWPNAGPDESVLAEPLNTKPKYLVTSHPLDATWANTKVLRGDLKASISELMSVVNGKILIIGSPILARSLLELELIDELRVMIDPIVIGSGKRLFGEYPRPITLKLASCVLCDTGSLLATYLKT
;
A
#
# COMPACT_ATOMS: atom_id res chain seq x y z
N MET A 1 -6.20 6.77 15.94
CA MET A 1 -5.55 6.12 14.78
C MET A 1 -5.95 6.84 13.50
N THR A 2 -5.08 6.87 12.48
CA THR A 2 -5.39 7.32 11.12
C THR A 2 -5.02 6.20 10.16
N LEU A 3 -5.94 5.79 9.27
CA LEU A 3 -5.66 4.82 8.23
C LEU A 3 -5.19 5.52 6.96
N VAL A 4 -3.96 5.21 6.56
CA VAL A 4 -3.31 5.77 5.39
C VAL A 4 -3.10 4.66 4.38
N ALA A 5 -3.57 4.79 3.14
CA ALA A 5 -3.14 3.92 2.06
C ALA A 5 -2.13 4.61 1.17
N ILE A 6 -1.08 3.89 0.78
CA ILE A 6 -0.14 4.30 -0.26
C ILE A 6 -0.14 3.27 -1.40
N GLU A 7 -0.36 3.74 -2.62
CA GLU A 7 -0.36 2.91 -3.81
C GLU A 7 0.46 3.57 -4.94
N PHE A 8 1.20 2.74 -5.67
CA PHE A 8 1.85 3.12 -6.93
C PHE A 8 0.92 2.78 -8.07
N MET A 9 0.55 3.77 -8.87
CA MET A 9 -0.58 3.70 -9.77
C MET A 9 -0.22 4.21 -11.17
N SER A 10 -0.60 3.47 -12.20
CA SER A 10 -0.54 3.97 -13.57
C SER A 10 -1.56 5.10 -13.79
N LEU A 11 -1.42 5.85 -14.88
CA LEU A 11 -2.36 6.91 -15.25
C LEU A 11 -3.80 6.40 -15.40
N ASP A 12 -3.98 5.16 -15.87
CA ASP A 12 -5.28 4.52 -16.01
C ASP A 12 -5.77 3.82 -14.72
N GLY A 13 -5.00 3.85 -13.63
CA GLY A 13 -5.45 3.37 -12.32
C GLY A 13 -5.02 1.94 -11.95
N VAL A 14 -4.09 1.34 -12.71
CA VAL A 14 -3.55 0.00 -12.43
C VAL A 14 -2.51 0.07 -11.31
N VAL A 15 -2.59 -0.88 -10.38
CA VAL A 15 -1.72 -0.97 -9.18
C VAL A 15 -1.09 -2.36 -9.02
N GLN A 16 -1.26 -3.24 -10.01
CA GLN A 16 -0.76 -4.61 -9.97
C GLN A 16 0.73 -4.69 -10.30
N ALA A 17 1.51 -5.39 -9.46
CA ALA A 17 2.92 -5.69 -9.66
C ALA A 17 3.77 -4.47 -10.09
N PRO A 18 3.72 -3.32 -9.39
CA PRO A 18 4.45 -2.12 -9.79
C PRO A 18 5.97 -2.34 -9.77
N SER A 19 6.49 -3.10 -8.81
CA SER A 19 7.91 -3.12 -8.45
C SER A 19 8.70 -4.19 -9.18
N TYR A 20 8.22 -5.43 -9.24
CA TYR A 20 8.94 -6.54 -9.87
C TYR A 20 8.11 -7.25 -10.94
N SER A 21 8.79 -7.77 -11.97
CA SER A 21 8.15 -8.49 -13.07
C SER A 21 7.36 -9.73 -12.64
N ASN A 22 7.73 -10.33 -11.50
CA ASN A 22 7.13 -11.52 -10.92
C ASN A 22 6.41 -11.25 -9.58
N GLU A 23 6.14 -9.99 -9.23
CA GLU A 23 5.53 -9.60 -7.94
C GLU A 23 4.10 -10.14 -7.77
N ASP A 24 3.26 -9.98 -8.79
CA ASP A 24 1.89 -10.48 -8.82
C ASP A 24 1.44 -10.76 -10.26
N SER A 25 1.64 -12.00 -10.69
CA SER A 25 1.27 -12.49 -12.03
C SER A 25 -0.17 -13.00 -12.13
N SER A 26 -1.00 -12.81 -11.09
CA SER A 26 -2.38 -13.31 -11.09
C SER A 26 -3.20 -12.72 -12.26
N GLY A 27 -4.10 -13.54 -12.82
CA GLY A 27 -4.90 -13.15 -13.99
C GLY A 27 -4.09 -13.02 -15.28
N ASP A 28 -3.01 -13.80 -15.43
CA ASP A 28 -2.09 -13.77 -16.57
C ASP A 28 -1.48 -12.38 -16.84
N PHE A 29 -1.28 -11.60 -15.77
CA PHE A 29 -0.71 -10.25 -15.88
C PHE A 29 0.77 -10.29 -16.27
N LYS A 30 1.14 -9.61 -17.37
CA LYS A 30 2.48 -9.67 -17.99
C LYS A 30 3.30 -8.39 -17.88
N HIS A 31 2.78 -7.36 -17.22
CA HIS A 31 3.37 -6.02 -17.25
C HIS A 31 4.11 -5.63 -15.97
N GLY A 32 4.41 -6.58 -15.08
CA GLY A 32 5.03 -6.28 -13.78
C GLY A 32 6.37 -5.52 -13.88
N GLY A 33 6.69 -4.74 -12.85
CA GLY A 33 7.91 -3.92 -12.78
C GLY A 33 7.84 -2.58 -13.51
N TRP A 34 6.63 -2.14 -13.88
CA TRP A 34 6.40 -0.95 -14.69
C TRP A 34 6.68 0.38 -13.97
N HIS A 35 6.69 0.41 -12.63
CA HIS A 35 6.84 1.63 -11.83
C HIS A 35 8.29 2.14 -11.75
N ARG A 36 9.27 1.22 -11.76
CA ARG A 36 10.68 1.53 -11.47
C ARG A 36 11.30 2.66 -12.30
N PRO A 37 11.05 2.76 -13.62
CA PRO A 37 11.61 3.85 -14.41
C PRO A 37 11.15 5.26 -13.99
N PHE A 38 10.09 5.35 -13.17
CA PHE A 38 9.50 6.60 -12.72
C PHE A 38 9.91 7.01 -11.30
N LEU A 39 10.76 6.22 -10.64
CA LEU A 39 11.32 6.58 -9.35
C LEU A 39 12.43 7.64 -9.53
N ASP A 40 12.34 8.72 -8.76
CA ASP A 40 13.40 9.71 -8.58
C ASP A 40 13.66 10.00 -7.09
N ASN A 41 14.55 10.93 -6.80
CA ASN A 41 14.89 11.29 -5.42
C ASN A 41 13.68 11.86 -4.65
N VAL A 42 12.78 12.57 -5.33
CA VAL A 42 11.59 13.18 -4.73
C VAL A 42 10.59 12.10 -4.33
N SER A 43 10.28 11.17 -5.23
CA SER A 43 9.37 10.05 -4.95
C SER A 43 9.96 9.11 -3.92
N MET A 44 11.26 8.83 -3.98
CA MET A 44 11.91 7.94 -3.02
C MET A 44 11.89 8.52 -1.61
N GLN A 45 12.15 9.82 -1.45
CA GLN A 45 12.03 10.48 -0.15
C GLN A 45 10.58 10.43 0.37
N TRP A 46 9.61 10.67 -0.50
CA TRP A 46 8.19 10.60 -0.13
C TRP A 46 7.75 9.20 0.32
N VAL A 47 8.25 8.15 -0.33
CA VAL A 47 8.02 6.74 0.08
C VAL A 47 8.67 6.46 1.43
N VAL A 48 9.94 6.86 1.60
CA VAL A 48 10.68 6.70 2.86
C VAL A 48 9.95 7.39 4.01
N ASP A 49 9.57 8.65 3.85
CA ASP A 49 8.87 9.42 4.89
C ASP A 49 7.51 8.79 5.23
N THR A 50 6.81 8.24 4.24
CA THR A 50 5.52 7.57 4.45
C THR A 50 5.68 6.30 5.29
N ILE A 51 6.68 5.46 4.99
CA ILE A 51 6.94 4.20 5.68
C ILE A 51 7.52 4.47 7.08
N ALA A 52 8.51 5.37 7.16
CA ALA A 52 9.14 5.77 8.42
C ALA A 52 8.16 6.48 9.37
N GLY A 53 7.17 7.21 8.85
CA GLY A 53 6.15 7.90 9.65
C GLY A 53 4.96 7.03 10.11
N ALA A 54 4.87 5.77 9.68
CA ALA A 54 3.82 4.85 10.12
C ALA A 54 4.12 4.28 11.52
N GLU A 55 3.10 4.01 12.34
CA GLU A 55 3.22 3.28 13.61
C GLU A 55 3.10 1.76 13.43
N GLY A 56 2.63 1.34 12.26
CA GLY A 56 2.50 -0.06 11.89
C GLY A 56 1.87 -0.22 10.51
N TYR A 57 1.86 -1.45 10.01
CA TYR A 57 1.40 -1.76 8.67
C TYR A 57 0.19 -2.69 8.70
N LEU A 58 -0.80 -2.40 7.87
CA LEU A 58 -1.92 -3.29 7.63
C LEU A 58 -1.76 -3.90 6.24
N LEU A 59 -1.61 -5.22 6.18
CA LEU A 59 -1.22 -5.94 4.97
C LEU A 59 -2.27 -6.96 4.56
N GLY A 60 -2.54 -7.03 3.27
CA GLY A 60 -3.21 -8.16 2.65
C GLY A 60 -2.24 -9.34 2.47
N ARG A 61 -2.79 -10.53 2.19
CA ARG A 61 -2.00 -11.77 2.12
C ARG A 61 -0.89 -11.73 1.06
N THR A 62 -1.19 -11.36 -0.17
CA THR A 62 -0.20 -11.34 -1.28
C THR A 62 0.99 -10.45 -0.95
N THR A 63 0.71 -9.25 -0.43
CA THR A 63 1.74 -8.29 -0.05
C THR A 63 2.56 -8.78 1.12
N TYR A 64 1.91 -9.38 2.14
CA TYR A 64 2.60 -9.97 3.27
C TYR A 64 3.58 -11.05 2.82
N ASP A 65 3.17 -11.98 1.96
CA ASP A 65 4.04 -13.07 1.50
C ASP A 65 5.25 -12.52 0.72
N SER A 66 5.05 -11.51 -0.14
CA SER A 66 6.13 -10.83 -0.87
C SER A 66 7.09 -10.11 0.09
N PHE A 67 6.55 -9.35 1.04
CA PHE A 67 7.32 -8.55 1.98
C PHE A 67 8.10 -9.40 2.97
N ALA A 68 7.48 -10.46 3.49
CA ALA A 68 8.10 -11.42 4.39
C ALA A 68 9.26 -12.18 3.73
N ALA A 69 9.22 -12.37 2.40
CA ALA A 69 10.31 -12.98 1.65
C ALA A 69 11.49 -12.02 1.41
N HIS A 70 11.22 -10.73 1.20
CA HIS A 70 12.22 -9.73 0.83
C HIS A 70 12.85 -9.02 2.04
N TRP A 71 12.04 -8.32 2.84
CA TRP A 71 12.53 -7.33 3.80
C TRP A 71 13.42 -7.87 4.92
N PRO A 72 13.23 -9.09 5.46
CA PRO A 72 14.17 -9.65 6.42
C PRO A 72 15.61 -9.84 5.89
N ASN A 73 15.76 -9.91 4.56
CA ASN A 73 17.03 -10.18 3.88
C ASN A 73 17.51 -8.98 3.06
N ALA A 74 16.88 -7.81 3.22
CA ALA A 74 17.20 -6.62 2.45
C ALA A 74 18.65 -6.14 2.70
N GLY A 75 19.29 -5.65 1.64
CA GLY A 75 20.69 -5.22 1.69
C GLY A 75 20.89 -3.89 2.42
N PRO A 76 22.14 -3.48 2.70
CA PRO A 76 22.45 -2.21 3.36
C PRO A 76 21.87 -0.98 2.65
N ASP A 77 21.78 -1.02 1.32
CA ASP A 77 21.27 0.08 0.48
C ASP A 77 19.76 0.29 0.64
N GLU A 78 19.04 -0.71 1.15
CA GLU A 78 17.59 -0.66 1.40
C GLU A 78 17.26 -0.44 2.89
N SER A 79 18.28 -0.25 3.73
CA SER A 79 18.15 -0.19 5.20
C SER A 79 17.13 0.84 5.69
N VAL A 80 17.01 1.98 5.02
CA VAL A 80 16.07 3.05 5.35
C VAL A 80 14.60 2.61 5.23
N LEU A 81 14.30 1.65 4.35
CA LEU A 81 12.97 1.04 4.22
C LEU A 81 12.87 -0.23 5.06
N ALA A 82 13.93 -1.05 5.06
CA ALA A 82 13.95 -2.33 5.73
C ALA A 82 13.85 -2.22 7.26
N GLU A 83 14.48 -1.22 7.88
CA GLU A 83 14.42 -1.01 9.33
C GLU A 83 12.98 -0.83 9.81
N PRO A 84 12.23 0.20 9.39
CA PRO A 84 10.87 0.39 9.88
C PRO A 84 9.93 -0.74 9.45
N LEU A 85 10.15 -1.39 8.29
CA LEU A 85 9.36 -2.53 7.85
C LEU A 85 9.59 -3.77 8.72
N ASN A 86 10.80 -4.01 9.21
CA ASN A 86 11.09 -5.16 10.06
C ASN A 86 10.76 -4.90 11.54
N THR A 87 10.93 -3.68 12.05
CA THR A 87 10.81 -3.38 13.48
C THR A 87 9.39 -3.07 13.93
N LYS A 88 8.54 -2.46 13.09
CA LYS A 88 7.19 -2.04 13.50
C LYS A 88 6.13 -3.14 13.43
N PRO A 89 5.02 -3.03 14.19
CA PRO A 89 3.89 -3.95 14.14
C PRO A 89 3.33 -4.13 12.73
N LYS A 90 2.96 -5.37 12.39
CA LYS A 90 2.24 -5.72 11.16
C LYS A 90 0.93 -6.40 11.53
N TYR A 91 -0.14 -5.99 10.87
CA TYR A 91 -1.47 -6.55 11.02
C TYR A 91 -1.86 -7.20 9.69
N LEU A 92 -1.91 -8.53 9.69
CA LEU A 92 -2.20 -9.29 8.48
C LEU A 92 -3.70 -9.58 8.39
N VAL A 93 -4.34 -9.09 7.33
CA VAL A 93 -5.71 -9.46 6.95
C VAL A 93 -5.65 -10.66 5.99
N THR A 94 -6.19 -11.80 6.42
CA THR A 94 -6.25 -13.03 5.62
C THR A 94 -7.52 -13.81 5.95
N SER A 95 -8.15 -14.42 4.93
CA SER A 95 -9.30 -15.30 5.10
C SER A 95 -8.91 -16.74 5.48
N HIS A 96 -7.64 -17.11 5.28
CA HIS A 96 -7.13 -18.45 5.55
C HIS A 96 -6.10 -18.43 6.69
N PRO A 97 -6.04 -19.50 7.52
CA PRO A 97 -4.99 -19.65 8.51
C PRO A 97 -3.60 -19.49 7.89
N LEU A 98 -2.72 -18.80 8.61
CA LEU A 98 -1.32 -18.65 8.27
C LEU A 98 -0.51 -18.67 9.56
N ASP A 99 0.59 -19.41 9.53
CA ASP A 99 1.66 -19.26 10.50
C ASP A 99 2.54 -18.09 10.05
N ALA A 100 2.30 -16.93 10.65
CA ALA A 100 3.04 -15.71 10.33
C ALA A 100 4.49 -15.84 10.80
N THR A 101 5.43 -15.90 9.86
CA THR A 101 6.87 -16.08 10.15
C THR A 101 7.62 -14.76 10.25
N TRP A 102 7.09 -13.68 9.66
CA TRP A 102 7.72 -12.37 9.73
C TRP A 102 7.51 -11.74 11.11
N ALA A 103 8.59 -11.26 11.72
CA ALA A 103 8.59 -10.69 13.07
C ALA A 103 7.57 -9.54 13.22
N ASN A 104 6.99 -9.44 14.43
CA ASN A 104 6.01 -8.43 14.81
C ASN A 104 4.67 -8.51 14.05
N THR A 105 4.27 -9.70 13.60
CA THR A 105 2.99 -9.90 12.87
C THR A 105 1.88 -10.40 13.79
N LYS A 106 0.75 -9.68 13.84
CA LYS A 106 -0.55 -10.14 14.38
C LYS A 106 -1.49 -10.45 13.22
N VAL A 107 -2.00 -11.68 13.16
CA VAL A 107 -3.04 -12.06 12.18
C VAL A 107 -4.39 -11.56 12.67
N LEU A 108 -5.05 -10.73 11.87
CA LEU A 108 -6.44 -10.31 12.09
C LEU A 108 -7.38 -11.35 11.46
N ARG A 109 -8.35 -11.83 12.23
CA ARG A 109 -9.29 -12.87 11.81
C ARG A 109 -10.72 -12.35 11.90
N GLY A 110 -11.55 -12.78 10.95
CA GLY A 110 -12.98 -12.47 10.94
C GLY A 110 -13.31 -11.24 10.12
N ASP A 111 -14.34 -10.50 10.55
CA ASP A 111 -14.84 -9.34 9.83
C ASP A 111 -13.80 -8.21 9.80
N LEU A 112 -13.58 -7.65 8.61
CA LEU A 112 -12.59 -6.60 8.38
C LEU A 112 -12.94 -5.35 9.20
N LYS A 113 -14.21 -4.91 9.16
CA LYS A 113 -14.64 -3.69 9.85
C LYS A 113 -14.49 -3.83 11.36
N ALA A 114 -14.86 -4.97 11.93
CA ALA A 114 -14.65 -5.27 13.35
C ALA A 114 -13.17 -5.27 13.72
N SER A 115 -12.31 -5.90 12.90
CA SER A 115 -10.86 -5.94 13.13
C SER A 115 -10.23 -4.55 13.12
N ILE A 116 -10.64 -3.70 12.17
CA ILE A 116 -10.19 -2.30 12.11
C ILE A 116 -10.69 -1.50 13.32
N SER A 117 -11.94 -1.70 13.75
CA SER A 117 -12.48 -1.07 14.96
C SER A 117 -11.70 -1.46 16.23
N GLU A 118 -11.29 -2.72 16.36
CA GLU A 118 -10.42 -3.15 17.46
C GLU A 118 -9.08 -2.42 17.41
N LEU A 119 -8.43 -2.37 16.24
CA LEU A 119 -7.16 -1.66 16.07
C LEU A 119 -7.27 -0.17 16.42
N MET A 120 -8.36 0.50 16.01
CA MET A 120 -8.62 1.91 16.35
C MET A 120 -8.65 2.18 17.85
N SER A 121 -9.02 1.18 18.67
CA SER A 121 -9.11 1.32 20.13
C SER A 121 -7.78 1.15 20.85
N VAL A 122 -6.78 0.53 20.23
CA VAL A 122 -5.50 0.18 20.87
C VAL A 122 -4.29 0.85 20.23
N VAL A 123 -4.41 1.36 19.00
CA VAL A 123 -3.32 1.99 18.27
C VAL A 123 -3.52 3.50 18.16
N ASN A 124 -2.48 4.26 18.52
CA ASN A 124 -2.38 5.69 18.25
C ASN A 124 -1.48 5.92 17.02
N GLY A 125 -1.64 7.07 16.34
CA GLY A 125 -0.86 7.40 15.14
C GLY A 125 -1.36 6.75 13.84
N LYS A 126 -0.48 6.66 12.83
CA LYS A 126 -0.81 6.26 11.45
C LYS A 126 -0.60 4.76 11.25
N ILE A 127 -1.62 4.05 10.78
CA ILE A 127 -1.47 2.69 10.24
C ILE A 127 -1.44 2.77 8.72
N LEU A 128 -0.39 2.24 8.13
CA LEU A 128 -0.16 2.30 6.68
C LEU A 128 -0.59 1.00 6.01
N ILE A 129 -1.49 1.12 5.03
CA ILE A 129 -1.75 0.11 4.02
C ILE A 129 -0.75 0.36 2.89
N ILE A 130 0.22 -0.54 2.75
CA ILE A 130 1.23 -0.49 1.69
C ILE A 130 1.03 -1.69 0.76
N GLY A 131 0.96 -1.41 -0.55
CA GLY A 131 1.00 -2.42 -1.60
C GLY A 131 -0.08 -3.50 -1.51
N SER A 132 -1.20 -3.24 -0.82
CA SER A 132 -2.29 -4.20 -0.64
C SER A 132 -3.52 -3.72 -1.41
N PRO A 133 -3.51 -3.74 -2.75
CA PRO A 133 -4.49 -3.02 -3.56
C PRO A 133 -5.93 -3.53 -3.36
N ILE A 134 -6.09 -4.83 -3.13
CA ILE A 134 -7.40 -5.43 -2.81
C ILE A 134 -7.89 -4.91 -1.45
N LEU A 135 -7.00 -4.87 -0.45
CA LEU A 135 -7.35 -4.40 0.90
C LEU A 135 -7.63 -2.89 0.90
N ALA A 136 -6.80 -2.09 0.24
CA ALA A 136 -7.00 -0.67 0.07
C ALA A 136 -8.35 -0.39 -0.61
N ARG A 137 -8.70 -1.14 -1.67
CA ARG A 137 -10.00 -1.02 -2.33
C ARG A 137 -11.17 -1.36 -1.38
N SER A 138 -11.09 -2.45 -0.63
CA SER A 138 -12.13 -2.80 0.35
C SER A 138 -12.29 -1.73 1.45
N LEU A 139 -11.19 -1.14 1.91
CA LEU A 139 -11.24 -0.07 2.91
C LEU A 139 -11.76 1.25 2.34
N LEU A 140 -11.48 1.56 1.07
CA LEU A 140 -12.09 2.69 0.37
C LEU A 140 -13.61 2.52 0.25
N GLU A 141 -14.07 1.32 -0.14
CA GLU A 141 -15.49 1.00 -0.26
C GLU A 141 -16.24 1.11 1.09
N LEU A 142 -15.57 0.73 2.18
CA LEU A 142 -16.07 0.89 3.54
C LEU A 142 -15.89 2.31 4.10
N GLU A 143 -15.29 3.23 3.34
CA GLU A 143 -14.91 4.59 3.75
C GLU A 143 -14.06 4.64 5.04
N LEU A 144 -13.16 3.67 5.20
CA LEU A 144 -12.28 3.58 6.37
C LEU A 144 -10.91 4.22 6.14
N ILE A 145 -10.57 4.63 4.91
CA ILE A 145 -9.32 5.34 4.62
C ILE A 145 -9.48 6.82 4.94
N ASP A 146 -8.63 7.33 5.83
CA ASP A 146 -8.60 8.74 6.19
C ASP A 146 -7.71 9.55 5.24
N GLU A 147 -6.59 8.95 4.80
CA GLU A 147 -5.59 9.54 3.92
C GLU A 147 -5.22 8.58 2.79
N LEU A 148 -5.43 8.98 1.54
CA LEU A 148 -5.05 8.23 0.35
C LEU A 148 -3.87 8.92 -0.33
N ARG A 149 -2.73 8.24 -0.34
CA ARG A 149 -1.49 8.62 -1.01
C ARG A 149 -1.37 7.81 -2.30
N VAL A 150 -1.25 8.48 -3.44
CA VAL A 150 -1.04 7.82 -4.74
C VAL A 150 0.14 8.45 -5.46
N MET A 151 1.07 7.64 -5.93
CA MET A 151 2.05 8.04 -6.93
C MET A 151 1.52 7.64 -8.29
N ILE A 152 1.15 8.64 -9.09
CA ILE A 152 0.54 8.45 -10.42
C ILE A 152 1.64 8.57 -11.47
N ASP A 153 2.01 7.45 -12.08
CA ASP A 153 3.04 7.41 -13.11
C ASP A 153 2.46 7.73 -14.50
N PRO A 154 3.23 8.40 -15.37
CA PRO A 154 2.79 8.79 -16.71
C PRO A 154 2.81 7.61 -17.70
N ILE A 155 2.16 6.50 -17.35
CA ILE A 155 2.06 5.28 -18.14
C ILE A 155 0.63 4.74 -18.14
N VAL A 156 0.19 4.17 -19.26
CA VAL A 156 -1.08 3.43 -19.38
C VAL A 156 -0.75 1.95 -19.51
N ILE A 157 -1.23 1.13 -18.57
CA ILE A 157 -0.99 -0.33 -18.58
C ILE A 157 -2.14 -1.06 -19.31
N GLY A 158 -3.37 -0.58 -19.18
CA GLY A 158 -4.54 -1.06 -19.92
C GLY A 158 -5.26 -2.27 -19.29
N SER A 159 -4.56 -3.13 -18.53
CA SER A 159 -5.17 -4.29 -17.85
C SER A 159 -4.56 -4.53 -16.47
N GLY A 160 -5.17 -5.44 -15.69
CA GLY A 160 -4.71 -5.80 -14.34
C GLY A 160 -5.58 -5.21 -13.23
N LYS A 161 -5.16 -5.43 -11.98
CA LYS A 161 -5.86 -4.93 -10.79
C LYS A 161 -5.79 -3.41 -10.75
N ARG A 162 -6.95 -2.78 -10.57
CA ARG A 162 -7.10 -1.33 -10.44
C ARG A 162 -7.47 -0.95 -9.02
N LEU A 163 -6.92 0.16 -8.54
CA LEU A 163 -7.37 0.76 -7.28
C LEU A 163 -8.79 1.27 -7.45
N PHE A 164 -9.01 2.04 -8.52
CA PHE A 164 -10.32 2.57 -8.88
C PHE A 164 -11.00 1.67 -9.91
N GLY A 165 -12.23 1.27 -9.60
CA GLY A 165 -13.08 0.47 -10.47
C GLY A 165 -14.54 0.69 -10.11
N GLU A 166 -15.32 -0.37 -10.10
CA GLU A 166 -16.70 -0.31 -9.65
C GLU A 166 -16.77 -0.18 -8.12
N TYR A 167 -17.40 0.91 -7.65
CA TYR A 167 -17.75 1.15 -6.27
C TYR A 167 -19.27 1.32 -6.16
N PRO A 168 -19.89 0.93 -5.03
CA PRO A 168 -21.35 1.00 -4.85
C PRO A 168 -21.90 2.44 -4.84
N ARG A 169 -21.03 3.45 -4.62
CA ARG A 169 -21.38 4.87 -4.59
C ARG A 169 -20.14 5.74 -4.88
N PRO A 170 -20.31 7.00 -5.32
CA PRO A 170 -19.21 7.94 -5.44
C PRO A 170 -18.52 8.18 -4.09
N ILE A 171 -17.19 8.20 -4.10
CA ILE A 171 -16.35 8.56 -2.95
C ILE A 171 -15.77 9.94 -3.24
N THR A 172 -16.09 10.92 -2.39
CA THR A 172 -15.52 12.27 -2.51
C THR A 172 -14.28 12.37 -1.65
N LEU A 173 -13.20 12.90 -2.22
CA LEU A 173 -11.93 13.12 -1.52
C LEU A 173 -11.49 14.56 -1.70
N LYS A 174 -10.78 15.09 -0.72
CA LYS A 174 -10.20 16.44 -0.75
C LYS A 174 -8.70 16.33 -1.04
N LEU A 175 -8.23 16.98 -2.09
CA LEU A 175 -6.80 17.12 -2.34
C LEU A 175 -6.15 17.90 -1.18
N ALA A 176 -5.13 17.30 -0.55
CA ALA A 176 -4.35 17.93 0.50
C ALA A 176 -2.96 18.37 0.01
N SER A 177 -2.33 17.60 -0.87
CA SER A 177 -1.06 17.96 -1.50
C SER A 177 -0.89 17.28 -2.85
N CYS A 178 -0.16 17.93 -3.75
CA CYS A 178 0.30 17.33 -5.01
C CYS A 178 1.72 17.82 -5.32
N VAL A 179 2.63 16.90 -5.60
CA VAL A 179 4.03 17.18 -5.96
C VAL A 179 4.31 16.56 -7.32
N LEU A 180 4.97 17.31 -8.20
CA LEU A 180 5.46 16.82 -9.49
C LEU A 180 6.89 16.32 -9.33
N CYS A 181 7.12 15.08 -9.74
CA CYS A 181 8.44 14.45 -9.86
C CYS A 181 9.12 14.84 -11.19
N ASP A 182 10.45 14.72 -11.23
CA ASP A 182 11.26 14.96 -12.42
C ASP A 182 10.95 13.93 -13.53
N THR A 183 10.48 12.75 -13.14
CA THR A 183 10.04 11.66 -14.02
C THR A 183 8.65 11.89 -14.63
N GLY A 184 7.96 12.96 -14.22
CA GLY A 184 6.59 13.25 -14.63
C GLY A 184 5.51 12.58 -13.77
N SER A 185 5.89 11.80 -12.76
CA SER A 185 4.93 11.23 -11.81
C SER A 185 4.35 12.29 -10.88
N LEU A 186 3.11 12.08 -10.44
CA LEU A 186 2.43 12.95 -9.48
C LEU A 186 2.30 12.24 -8.13
N LEU A 187 2.84 12.83 -7.07
CA LEU A 187 2.63 12.39 -5.70
C LEU A 187 1.44 13.14 -5.13
N ALA A 188 0.28 12.50 -5.08
CA ALA A 188 -0.96 13.12 -4.60
C ALA A 188 -1.39 12.53 -3.26
N THR A 189 -1.72 13.41 -2.32
CA THR A 189 -2.34 13.04 -1.05
C THR A 189 -3.76 13.60 -1.02
N TYR A 190 -4.70 12.71 -0.77
CA TYR A 190 -6.11 13.02 -0.62
C TYR A 190 -6.57 12.67 0.79
N LEU A 191 -7.49 13.46 1.33
CA LEU A 191 -8.12 13.22 2.62
C LEU A 191 -9.59 12.88 2.43
N LYS A 192 -10.11 12.02 3.31
CA LYS A 192 -11.55 11.79 3.44
C LYS A 192 -12.27 13.11 3.80
N THR A 193 -13.41 13.37 3.18
CA THR A 193 -14.29 14.52 3.46
C THR A 193 -15.26 14.25 4.59
#